data_AF-A0AAW3ZT92-F1
#
_entry.id   AF-A0AAW3ZT92-F1
#
_cell.length_a   1.000
_cell.length_b   1.000
_cell.length_c   1.000
_cell.angle_alpha   90.00
_cell.angle_beta   90.00
_cell.angle_gamma   90.00
#
_symmetry.space_group_name_H-M   'P 1'
#
loop_
_entity.id
_entity.type
_entity.pdbx_description
1 polymer ?
#
loop_
_entity_poly.entity_id
_entity_poly.type
_entity_poly.pdbx_seq_one_letter_code
_entity_poly.pdbx_strand_id
1 'polypeptide(L)'
;MKNPYIDNQEIQVQVTTPPQNGVDKAINEAAKELPFVPENFNAAGFIKGLLIGGVAAYVLTNPKAQERLFKAIIKGGELVNAGIEELKERFEDVKAELEAQK
;
A
#
# COMPACT_ATOMS: atom_id res chain seq x y z
N MET A 1 -47.37 -25.86 4.22
CA MET A 1 -46.92 -26.33 2.89
C MET A 1 -45.57 -25.69 2.62
N LYS A 2 -44.51 -26.49 2.44
CA LYS A 2 -43.15 -25.99 2.18
C LYS A 2 -43.03 -25.82 0.68
N ASN A 3 -42.74 -24.60 0.22
CA ASN A 3 -42.82 -24.25 -1.18
C ASN A 3 -41.67 -24.92 -1.96
N PRO A 4 -41.93 -25.83 -2.91
CA PRO A 4 -40.90 -26.69 -3.52
C PRO A 4 -39.96 -25.97 -4.48
N TYR A 5 -40.22 -24.69 -4.78
CA TYR A 5 -39.37 -23.83 -5.62
C TYR A 5 -38.45 -22.90 -4.83
N ILE A 6 -38.55 -22.90 -3.49
CA ILE A 6 -37.58 -22.22 -2.64
C ILE A 6 -36.51 -23.25 -2.31
N ASP A 7 -35.54 -23.39 -3.20
CA ASP A 7 -34.28 -24.05 -2.86
C ASP A 7 -33.57 -23.11 -1.87
N ASN A 8 -33.39 -23.56 -0.63
CA ASN A 8 -32.66 -22.82 0.41
C ASN A 8 -31.15 -22.91 0.13
N GLN A 9 -30.72 -22.60 -1.10
CA GLN A 9 -29.32 -22.36 -1.37
C GLN A 9 -29.03 -20.97 -0.83
N GLU A 10 -28.55 -20.92 0.40
CA GLU A 10 -27.73 -19.80 0.84
C GLU A 10 -26.67 -19.59 -0.24
N ILE A 11 -26.80 -18.51 -1.02
CA ILE A 11 -25.76 -18.13 -1.97
C ILE A 11 -24.54 -17.79 -1.12
N GLN A 12 -23.67 -18.77 -0.91
CA GLN A 12 -22.34 -18.56 -0.37
C GLN A 12 -21.55 -17.86 -1.49
N VAL A 13 -21.59 -16.54 -1.49
CA VAL A 13 -20.66 -15.73 -2.28
C VAL A 13 -19.28 -16.05 -1.73
N GLN A 14 -18.56 -16.94 -2.42
CA GLN A 14 -17.18 -17.26 -2.12
C GLN A 14 -16.33 -16.02 -2.43
N VAL A 15 -16.17 -15.16 -1.42
CA VAL A 15 -15.18 -14.09 -1.45
C VAL A 15 -13.82 -14.78 -1.47
N THR A 16 -13.16 -14.78 -2.62
CA THR A 16 -11.78 -15.22 -2.75
C THR A 16 -10.90 -14.30 -1.90
N THR A 17 -10.57 -14.75 -0.69
CA THR A 17 -9.65 -14.05 0.18
C THR A 17 -8.26 -14.05 -0.47
N PRO A 18 -7.65 -12.87 -0.73
CA PRO A 18 -6.28 -12.78 -1.21
C PRO A 18 -5.32 -13.46 -0.22
N PRO A 19 -4.13 -13.92 -0.65
CA PRO A 19 -3.18 -14.63 0.21
C PRO A 19 -2.91 -13.83 1.49
N GLN A 20 -3.33 -14.39 2.64
CA GLN A 20 -3.31 -13.68 3.92
C GLN A 20 -1.92 -13.75 4.55
N ASN A 21 -1.31 -12.58 4.71
CA ASN A 21 -0.15 -12.40 5.58
C ASN A 21 -0.62 -12.44 7.06
N GLY A 22 0.26 -12.77 8.01
CA GLY A 22 -0.12 -12.94 9.43
C GLY A 22 -0.82 -11.73 10.07
N VAL A 23 -0.51 -10.52 9.57
CA VAL A 23 -1.16 -9.26 9.99
C VAL A 23 -2.60 -9.18 9.50
N ASP A 24 -2.88 -9.66 8.29
CA ASP A 24 -4.23 -9.62 7.69
C ASP A 24 -5.18 -10.56 8.42
N LYS A 25 -4.67 -11.71 8.87
CA LYS A 25 -5.44 -12.67 9.67
C LYS A 25 -5.85 -12.07 11.02
N ALA A 26 -4.91 -11.45 11.74
CA ALA A 26 -5.18 -10.83 13.04
C ALA A 26 -6.20 -9.69 12.95
N ILE A 27 -6.11 -8.86 11.90
CA ILE A 27 -7.06 -7.76 11.67
C ILE A 27 -8.46 -8.32 11.35
N ASN A 28 -8.55 -9.35 10.51
CA ASN A 28 -9.83 -9.96 10.17
C ASN A 28 -10.47 -10.70 11.36
N GLU A 29 -9.66 -11.34 12.21
CA GLU A 29 -10.15 -11.96 13.46
C GLU A 29 -10.65 -10.90 14.45
N ALA A 30 -9.91 -9.82 14.68
CA ALA A 30 -10.36 -8.73 15.54
C ALA A 30 -11.62 -8.02 15.00
N ALA A 31 -11.78 -7.96 13.68
CA ALA A 31 -12.94 -7.34 13.06
C ALA A 31 -14.23 -8.19 13.15
N LYS A 32 -14.13 -9.51 13.34
CA LYS A 32 -15.30 -10.38 13.54
C LYS A 32 -16.07 -10.07 14.83
N GLU A 33 -15.41 -9.49 15.83
CA GLU A 33 -16.01 -9.09 17.10
C GLU A 33 -16.83 -7.79 17.00
N LEU A 34 -16.78 -7.09 15.86
CA LEU A 34 -17.47 -5.82 15.67
C LEU A 34 -18.86 -6.05 15.05
N PRO A 35 -19.96 -5.60 15.70
CA PRO A 35 -21.33 -5.91 15.27
C PRO A 35 -21.74 -5.25 13.94
N PHE A 36 -20.90 -4.37 13.39
CA PHE A 36 -21.14 -3.67 12.13
C PHE A 36 -20.32 -4.21 10.96
N VAL A 37 -19.47 -5.22 11.18
CA VAL A 37 -18.62 -5.80 10.14
C VAL A 37 -19.26 -7.09 9.61
N PRO A 38 -19.68 -7.16 8.33
CA PRO A 38 -20.26 -8.36 7.75
C PRO A 38 -19.29 -9.56 7.76
N GLU A 39 -19.80 -10.79 7.90
CA GLU A 39 -18.99 -12.02 7.99
C GLU A 39 -18.08 -12.27 6.76
N ASN A 40 -18.42 -11.70 5.60
CA ASN A 40 -17.65 -11.80 4.35
C ASN A 40 -16.89 -10.51 3.99
N PHE A 41 -16.65 -9.63 4.97
CA PHE A 41 -15.99 -8.35 4.76
C PHE A 41 -14.46 -8.48 4.82
N ASN A 42 -13.76 -7.89 3.85
CA ASN A 42 -12.30 -7.78 3.87
C ASN A 42 -11.87 -6.63 4.80
N ALA A 43 -11.91 -6.87 6.11
CA ALA A 43 -11.59 -5.87 7.13
C ALA A 43 -10.14 -5.39 7.03
N ALA A 44 -9.19 -6.30 6.76
CA ALA A 44 -7.78 -5.96 6.56
C ALA A 44 -7.59 -5.01 5.37
N GLY A 45 -8.22 -5.30 4.23
CA GLY A 45 -8.20 -4.42 3.05
C GLY A 45 -8.85 -3.06 3.33
N PHE A 46 -9.98 -3.06 4.04
CA PHE A 46 -10.67 -1.83 4.43
C PHE A 46 -9.83 -0.96 5.36
N ILE A 47 -9.25 -1.52 6.43
CA ILE A 47 -8.43 -0.76 7.39
C ILE A 47 -7.18 -0.20 6.72
N LYS A 48 -6.54 -0.98 5.83
CA LYS A 48 -5.43 -0.48 5.01
C LYS A 48 -5.87 0.68 4.12
N GLY A 49 -7.01 0.55 3.43
CA GLY A 49 -7.59 1.60 2.60
C GLY A 49 -7.96 2.84 3.40
N LEU A 50 -8.55 2.68 4.59
CA LEU A 50 -8.88 3.76 5.52
C LEU A 50 -7.62 4.49 5.97
N LEU A 51 -6.56 3.76 6.31
CA LEU A 51 -5.30 4.37 6.75
C LEU A 51 -4.67 5.19 5.62
N ILE A 52 -4.54 4.60 4.43
CA ILE A 52 -3.99 5.28 3.24
C ILE A 52 -4.86 6.49 2.89
N GLY A 53 -6.18 6.31 2.83
CA GLY A 53 -7.14 7.36 2.52
C GLY A 53 -7.14 8.48 3.56
N GLY A 54 -7.02 8.14 4.85
CA GLY A 54 -6.94 9.10 5.95
C GLY A 54 -5.67 9.95 5.88
N VAL A 55 -4.52 9.32 5.60
CA VAL A 55 -3.27 10.06 5.36
C VAL A 55 -3.39 10.94 4.12
N ALA A 56 -3.92 10.42 3.01
CA ALA A 56 -4.13 11.20 1.78
C ALA A 56 -5.06 12.40 2.02
N ALA A 57 -6.19 12.19 2.70
CA ALA A 57 -7.13 13.25 3.06
C ALA A 57 -6.50 14.29 3.99
N TYR A 58 -5.72 13.86 4.98
CA TYR A 58 -4.97 14.77 5.86
C TYR A 58 -3.98 15.63 5.08
N VAL A 59 -3.22 15.02 4.16
CA VAL A 59 -2.32 15.76 3.27
C VAL A 59 -3.11 16.75 2.43
N LEU A 60 -4.21 16.34 1.80
CA LEU A 60 -5.01 17.21 0.94
C LEU A 60 -5.72 18.34 1.70
N THR A 61 -6.10 18.11 2.95
CA THR A 61 -6.84 19.12 3.75
C THR A 61 -5.90 20.10 4.44
N ASN A 62 -4.65 19.71 4.69
CA ASN A 62 -3.68 20.55 5.40
C ASN A 62 -2.68 21.19 4.42
N PRO A 63 -2.76 22.51 4.15
CA PRO A 63 -1.84 23.18 3.23
C PRO A 63 -0.38 23.06 3.67
N LYS A 64 -0.10 23.00 4.98
CA LYS A 64 1.27 22.75 5.49
C LYS A 64 1.75 21.34 5.17
N ALA A 65 0.85 20.35 5.14
CA ALA A 65 1.21 18.98 4.77
C ALA A 65 1.48 18.86 3.26
N GLN A 66 0.66 19.51 2.41
CA GLN A 66 0.91 19.61 0.98
C GLN A 66 2.27 20.24 0.68
N GLU A 67 2.57 21.37 1.34
CA GLU A 67 3.84 22.08 1.16
C GLU A 67 5.04 21.22 1.59
N ARG A 68 4.94 20.50 2.71
CA ARG A 68 5.99 19.59 3.18
C ARG A 68 6.19 18.40 2.23
N LEU A 69 5.11 17.83 1.72
CA LEU A 69 5.18 16.73 0.75
C LEU A 69 5.88 17.18 -0.53
N PHE A 70 5.48 18.31 -1.11
CA PHE A 70 6.12 18.86 -2.31
C PHE A 70 7.59 19.19 -2.06
N LYS A 71 7.93 19.82 -0.94
CA LYS A 71 9.33 20.09 -0.57
C LYS A 71 10.14 18.81 -0.42
N ALA A 72 9.57 17.76 0.15
CA ALA A 72 10.23 16.46 0.28
C ALA A 72 10.48 15.81 -1.09
N ILE A 73 9.50 15.89 -2.00
CA ILE A 73 9.65 15.39 -3.37
C ILE A 73 10.77 16.14 -4.10
N ILE A 74 10.77 17.47 -4.05
CA ILE A 74 11.81 18.30 -4.70
C ILE A 74 13.19 17.99 -4.13
N LYS A 75 13.34 18.02 -2.79
CA LYS A 75 14.61 17.70 -2.13
C LYS A 75 15.08 16.28 -2.39
N GLY A 76 14.15 15.32 -2.46
CA GLY A 76 14.44 13.94 -2.83
C GLY A 76 14.98 13.84 -4.25
N GLY A 77 14.37 14.57 -5.20
CA GLY A 77 14.86 14.65 -6.58
C GLY A 77 16.25 15.28 -6.68
N GLU A 78 16.52 16.35 -5.91
CA GLU A 78 17.85 16.96 -5.83
C GLU A 78 18.89 15.98 -5.28
N LEU A 79 18.58 15.23 -4.22
CA LEU A 79 19.47 14.20 -3.67
C LEU A 79 19.72 13.04 -4.64
N VAL A 80 18.71 12.63 -5.40
CA VAL A 80 18.88 11.60 -6.43
C VAL A 80 19.76 12.11 -7.57
N ASN A 81 19.55 13.34 -8.04
CA ASN A 81 20.37 13.93 -9.10
C ASN A 81 21.82 14.11 -8.65
N ALA A 82 22.04 14.63 -7.44
CA ALA A 82 23.37 14.76 -6.85
C ALA A 82 24.05 13.38 -6.68
N GLY A 83 23.29 12.39 -6.19
CA GLY A 83 23.79 11.02 -6.07
C GLY A 83 24.14 10.39 -7.43
N ILE A 84 23.36 10.66 -8.48
CA ILE A 84 23.65 10.19 -9.84
C ILE A 84 24.88 10.90 -10.43
N GLU A 85 25.07 12.19 -10.16
CA GLU A 85 26.30 12.92 -10.55
C GLU A 85 27.54 12.33 -9.88
N GLU A 86 27.51 12.10 -8.57
CA GLU A 86 28.62 11.46 -7.86
C GLU A 86 28.85 10.01 -8.32
N LEU A 87 27.80 9.28 -8.64
CA LEU A 87 27.90 7.93 -9.23
C LEU A 87 28.48 7.97 -10.63
N LYS A 88 28.18 8.99 -11.44
CA LYS A 88 28.69 9.13 -12.80
C LYS A 88 30.18 9.42 -12.79
N GLU A 89 30.65 10.32 -11.92
CA GLU A 89 32.08 10.54 -11.70
C GLU A 89 32.78 9.25 -11.26
N ARG A 90 32.22 8.54 -10.26
CA ARG A 90 32.79 7.26 -9.81
C ARG A 90 32.79 6.18 -10.90
N PHE A 91 31.78 6.16 -11.77
CA PHE A 91 31.75 5.24 -12.90
C PHE A 91 32.78 5.59 -13.97
N GLU A 92 32.98 6.88 -14.25
CA GLU A 92 34.02 7.34 -15.17
C GLU A 92 35.42 7.04 -14.63
N ASP A 93 35.65 7.27 -13.34
CA ASP A 93 36.92 6.97 -12.66
C ASP A 93 37.21 5.46 -12.71
N VAL A 94 36.25 4.61 -12.35
CA VAL A 94 36.41 3.14 -12.39
C VAL A 94 36.59 2.65 -13.83
N LYS A 95 35.91 3.25 -14.80
CA LYS A 95 36.08 2.91 -16.22
C LYS A 95 37.46 3.31 -16.73
N ALA A 96 37.98 4.48 -16.36
CA ALA A 96 39.32 4.91 -16.72
C ALA A 96 40.39 4.02 -16.07
N GLU A 97 40.22 3.59 -14.81
CA GLU A 97 41.10 2.63 -14.16
C GLU A 97 41.07 1.25 -14.85
N LEU A 98 39.90 0.79 -15.29
CA LEU A 98 39.77 -0.48 -16.04
C LEU A 98 40.38 -0.41 -17.44
N GLU A 99 40.25 0.72 -18.14
CA GLU A 99 40.90 0.94 -19.45
C GLU A 99 42.42 1.13 -19.31
N ALA A 100 42.90 1.73 -18.21
CA ALA A 100 44.32 1.88 -17.92
C ALA A 100 44.99 0.59 -17.43
N GLN A 101 44.22 -0.38 -16.92
CA GLN A 101 44.69 -1.73 -16.55
C GLN A 101 44.73 -2.72 -17.72
N LYS A 102 44.39 -2.29 -18.95
CA LYS A 102 44.40 -3.12 -20.15
C LYS A 102 45.63 -2.84 -21.03
#